data_AF-A0A5N4DLD6-F1
#
_entry.id   AF-A0A5N4DLD6-F1
#
_cell.length_a   1.000
_cell.length_b   1.000
_cell.length_c   1.000
_cell.angle_alpha   90.00
_cell.angle_beta   90.00
_cell.angle_gamma   90.00
#
_symmetry.space_group_name_H-M   'P 1'
#
loop_
_entity.id
_entity.type
_entity.pdbx_description
1 polymer ?
#
loop_
_entity_poly.entity_id
_entity_poly.type
_entity_poly.pdbx_seq_one_letter_code
_entity_poly.pdbx_strand_id
1 'polypeptide(L)'
;MLLVSLPEPAAAKCLTQSTCLCELLTDRLASLYKALPQSVDPLDIETVEAINWGLDSYSHKEDASAFPGKRALISFLSWFDYCDQLIKEAQKTAAVALAKAVHERFFIGVMEPQLMQTSEMGILTSTALLHRIVRQVTSDILLQEMVFFILGEQREPETLAEISRHPLRHRLIEHCDHISDEISIMTLRMFEHLLQKPNEHILYNLVLRNLEERNYTEYKPVCPEDKDVVENGLIAGAVDLEEDPLFTDISPENTLSNQEWLSSSPPATPDHPKNDGKTEVHKIVNSFLCLVPDEAKSSYHVEGTGYDTYLRDAHRQFRDYCAICLRWEWPGSPKALEKCNLEATFFEGHFLKVLFDRMGRILDQPYDVNLQVTSVLSRLSLFPHPHIHEYLLDPYVNLASGCRSLFSVIVRVVGDLMLRIQRIQDFTPKLLLVRKRLLGLEPEGPMVDHVTLLEGVIVLEEFCKELAAVAFVKYHASSTP
;
A
#
# COMPACT_ATOMS: atom_id res chain seq x y z
N MET A 1 17.51 -18.55 26.62
CA MET A 1 17.07 -17.35 27.37
C MET A 1 18.09 -16.93 28.43
N LEU A 2 18.26 -17.67 29.53
CA LEU A 2 19.14 -17.29 30.66
C LEU A 2 20.56 -16.82 30.29
N LEU A 3 21.20 -17.44 29.30
CA LEU A 3 22.57 -17.10 28.88
C LEU A 3 22.67 -15.75 28.17
N VAL A 4 21.62 -15.31 27.51
CA VAL A 4 21.62 -14.10 26.64
C VAL A 4 20.98 -12.91 27.36
N SER A 5 20.18 -13.19 28.39
CA SER A 5 19.60 -12.21 29.32
C SER A 5 20.56 -11.78 30.44
N LEU A 6 21.85 -12.14 30.36
CA LEU A 6 22.84 -11.67 31.32
C LEU A 6 23.01 -10.15 31.17
N PRO A 7 22.90 -9.37 32.27
CA PRO A 7 22.90 -7.90 32.17
C PRO A 7 24.27 -7.31 31.85
N GLU A 8 25.34 -8.08 32.03
CA GLU A 8 26.72 -7.59 31.93
C GLU A 8 27.19 -7.48 30.47
N PRO A 9 27.58 -6.27 30.01
CA PRO A 9 28.07 -6.09 28.64
C PRO A 9 29.31 -6.92 28.30
N ALA A 10 30.16 -7.20 29.28
CA ALA A 10 31.35 -8.03 29.11
C ALA A 10 30.98 -9.50 28.83
N ALA A 11 29.97 -10.04 29.51
CA ALA A 11 29.47 -11.39 29.28
C ALA A 11 28.85 -11.51 27.89
N ALA A 12 28.05 -10.52 27.47
CA ALA A 12 27.48 -10.48 26.13
C ALA A 12 28.55 -10.37 25.03
N LYS A 13 29.62 -9.61 25.27
CA LYS A 13 30.77 -9.52 24.34
C LYS A 13 31.52 -10.85 24.26
N CYS A 14 31.79 -11.50 25.39
CA CYS A 14 32.40 -12.83 25.41
C CYS A 14 31.53 -13.86 24.68
N LEU A 15 30.22 -13.86 24.94
CA LEU A 15 29.27 -14.77 24.29
C LEU A 15 29.27 -14.60 22.76
N THR A 16 29.30 -13.36 22.27
CA THR A 16 29.23 -13.08 20.82
C THR A 16 30.57 -13.17 20.09
N GLN A 17 31.68 -12.88 20.75
CA GLN A 17 33.00 -12.78 20.11
C GLN A 17 33.93 -13.94 20.45
N SER A 18 33.69 -14.62 21.56
CA SER A 18 34.55 -15.71 22.05
C SER A 18 33.87 -17.07 22.00
N THR A 19 32.64 -17.15 21.47
CA THR A 19 31.93 -18.41 21.24
C THR A 19 31.33 -18.44 19.83
N CYS A 20 30.99 -19.64 19.34
CA CYS A 20 30.32 -19.84 18.05
C CYS A 20 28.78 -19.72 18.13
N LEU A 21 28.22 -19.03 19.13
CA LEU A 21 26.77 -19.00 19.34
C LEU A 21 26.01 -18.50 18.10
N CYS A 22 26.42 -17.37 17.54
CA CYS A 22 25.76 -16.78 16.36
C CYS A 22 25.79 -17.74 15.15
N GLU A 23 26.93 -18.40 14.93
CA GLU A 23 27.13 -19.36 13.84
C GLU A 23 26.22 -20.58 14.03
N LEU A 24 26.22 -21.20 15.21
CA LEU A 24 25.41 -22.40 15.48
C LEU A 24 23.91 -22.14 15.34
N LEU A 25 23.42 -20.98 15.78
CA LEU A 25 22.00 -20.62 15.69
C LEU A 25 21.57 -20.42 14.23
N THR A 26 22.37 -19.68 13.47
CA THR A 26 22.09 -19.34 12.07
C THR A 26 22.30 -20.54 11.14
N ASP A 27 23.30 -21.39 11.40
CA ASP A 27 23.52 -22.62 10.64
C ASP A 27 22.36 -23.61 10.83
N ARG A 28 21.82 -23.69 12.04
CA ARG A 28 20.62 -24.49 12.30
C ARG A 28 19.39 -23.91 11.61
N LEU A 29 19.20 -22.60 11.63
CA LEU A 29 18.11 -21.92 10.91
C LEU A 29 18.19 -22.19 9.40
N ALA A 30 19.38 -22.01 8.82
CA ALA A 30 19.67 -22.30 7.42
C ALA A 30 19.43 -23.78 7.08
N SER A 31 19.85 -24.70 7.95
CA SER A 31 19.63 -26.14 7.76
C SER A 31 18.15 -26.50 7.77
N LEU A 32 17.35 -25.90 8.65
CA LEU A 32 15.91 -26.16 8.72
C LEU A 32 15.19 -25.60 7.49
N TYR A 33 15.55 -24.40 7.04
CA TYR A 33 15.01 -23.82 5.81
C TYR A 33 15.34 -24.67 4.58
N LYS A 34 16.60 -25.12 4.44
CA LYS A 34 17.02 -25.98 3.32
C LYS A 34 16.38 -27.38 3.35
N ALA A 35 15.88 -27.81 4.51
CA ALA A 35 15.16 -29.07 4.66
C ALA A 35 13.67 -28.98 4.31
N LEU A 36 13.15 -27.78 3.98
CA LEU A 36 11.79 -27.61 3.50
C LEU A 36 11.62 -28.33 2.15
N PRO A 37 10.56 -29.13 1.96
CA PRO A 37 10.31 -29.77 0.68
C PRO A 37 10.05 -28.73 -0.42
N GLN A 38 10.60 -28.96 -1.62
CA GLN A 38 10.35 -28.10 -2.78
C GLN A 38 8.90 -28.17 -3.28
N SER A 39 8.12 -29.14 -2.80
CA SER A 39 6.72 -29.35 -3.16
C SER A 39 5.73 -28.75 -2.16
N VAL A 40 6.17 -27.92 -1.21
CA VAL A 40 5.24 -27.28 -0.27
C VAL A 40 4.42 -26.25 -1.03
N ASP A 41 3.10 -26.39 -0.97
CA ASP A 41 2.15 -25.46 -1.56
C ASP A 41 2.26 -24.09 -0.85
N PRO A 42 2.41 -22.97 -1.58
CA PRO A 42 2.37 -21.62 -1.01
C PRO A 42 1.14 -21.36 -0.13
N LEU A 43 -0.02 -21.91 -0.48
CA LEU A 43 -1.24 -21.76 0.31
C LEU A 43 -1.14 -22.50 1.65
N ASP A 44 -0.56 -23.70 1.64
CA ASP A 44 -0.30 -24.48 2.86
C ASP A 44 0.61 -23.71 3.83
N ILE A 45 1.58 -22.94 3.32
CA ILE A 45 2.45 -22.08 4.12
C ILE A 45 1.65 -20.97 4.84
N GLU A 46 0.68 -20.38 4.15
CA GLU A 46 -0.17 -19.32 4.70
C GLU A 46 -1.12 -19.83 5.80
N THR A 47 -1.66 -21.04 5.64
CA THR A 47 -2.68 -21.63 6.54
C THR A 47 -2.13 -22.08 7.90
N VAL A 48 -0.81 -22.25 8.04
CA VAL A 48 -0.22 -22.63 9.33
C VAL A 48 -0.51 -21.56 10.37
N GLU A 49 -1.07 -21.96 11.52
CA GLU A 49 -1.36 -21.05 12.64
C GLU A 49 -0.10 -20.34 13.15
N ALA A 50 -0.27 -19.34 14.01
CA ALA A 50 0.85 -18.65 14.63
C ALA A 50 1.67 -19.63 15.48
N ILE A 51 2.96 -19.74 15.19
CA ILE A 51 3.89 -20.65 15.87
C ILE A 51 4.66 -19.88 16.92
N ASN A 52 4.61 -20.38 18.15
CA ASN A 52 5.42 -19.92 19.27
C ASN A 52 6.43 -20.99 19.65
N TRP A 53 7.70 -20.63 19.81
CA TRP A 53 8.75 -21.54 20.22
C TRP A 53 8.39 -22.19 21.57
N GLY A 54 8.55 -23.52 21.65
CA GLY A 54 8.35 -24.27 22.91
C GLY A 54 6.91 -24.64 23.24
N LEU A 55 5.93 -24.30 22.40
CA LEU A 55 4.51 -24.66 22.57
C LEU A 55 4.02 -25.71 21.55
N ASP A 56 4.94 -26.40 20.87
CA ASP A 56 4.61 -27.48 19.94
C ASP A 56 3.89 -28.63 20.69
N SER A 57 2.56 -28.57 20.74
CA SER A 57 1.73 -29.67 21.20
C SER A 57 1.48 -30.59 20.00
N TYR A 58 2.43 -31.48 19.76
CA TYR A 58 2.34 -32.47 18.68
C TYR A 58 1.12 -33.37 18.90
N SER A 59 0.03 -33.11 18.17
CA SER A 59 -1.13 -34.00 18.11
C SER A 59 -0.96 -34.97 16.95
N HIS A 60 -0.75 -36.26 17.26
CA HIS A 60 -0.67 -37.33 16.26
C HIS A 60 -1.88 -37.39 15.31
N LYS A 61 -3.04 -36.84 15.71
CA LYS A 61 -4.23 -36.76 14.85
C LYS A 61 -4.16 -35.65 13.80
N GLU A 62 -3.51 -34.53 14.11
CA GLU A 62 -3.32 -33.41 13.17
C GLU A 62 -2.23 -33.70 12.14
N ASP A 63 -1.24 -34.51 12.51
CA ASP A 63 -0.18 -34.95 11.61
C ASP A 63 -0.68 -35.93 10.52
N ALA A 64 -1.75 -36.69 10.80
CA ALA A 64 -2.34 -37.62 9.84
C ALA A 64 -3.15 -36.89 8.75
N SER A 65 -3.63 -35.68 9.03
CA SER A 65 -4.33 -34.79 8.09
C SER A 65 -3.45 -33.64 7.59
N ALA A 66 -2.14 -33.69 7.83
CA ALA A 66 -1.21 -32.63 7.48
C ALA A 66 -0.75 -32.71 6.02
N PHE A 67 -0.54 -31.56 5.39
CA PHE A 67 0.08 -31.49 4.07
C PHE A 67 1.56 -31.92 4.11
N PRO A 68 2.12 -32.41 2.99
CA PRO A 68 3.53 -32.82 2.90
C PRO A 68 4.47 -31.66 3.26
N GLY A 69 5.31 -31.85 4.28
CA GLY A 69 6.28 -30.84 4.70
C GLY A 69 5.84 -29.94 5.86
N LYS A 70 4.58 -30.04 6.34
CA LYS A 70 4.08 -29.26 7.49
C LYS A 70 5.01 -29.29 8.69
N ARG A 71 5.53 -30.47 9.08
CA ARG A 71 6.45 -30.61 10.22
C ARG A 71 7.79 -29.91 10.01
N ALA A 72 8.33 -29.95 8.79
CA ALA A 72 9.58 -29.26 8.46
C ALA A 72 9.37 -27.75 8.50
N LEU A 73 8.23 -27.27 8.00
CA LEU A 73 7.82 -25.87 8.07
C LEU A 73 7.64 -25.40 9.52
N ILE A 74 6.92 -26.16 10.34
CA ILE A 74 6.76 -25.86 11.77
C ILE A 74 8.14 -25.80 12.45
N SER A 75 9.00 -26.81 12.21
CA SER A 75 10.35 -26.83 12.81
C SER A 75 11.18 -25.60 12.42
N PHE A 76 11.11 -25.16 11.16
CA PHE A 76 11.75 -23.95 10.68
C PHE A 76 11.19 -22.70 11.37
N LEU A 77 9.87 -22.51 11.36
CA LEU A 77 9.21 -21.34 11.94
C LEU A 77 9.35 -21.27 13.47
N SER A 78 9.31 -22.41 14.16
CA SER A 78 9.58 -22.50 15.61
C SER A 78 11.02 -22.10 15.93
N TRP A 79 11.98 -22.48 15.09
CA TRP A 79 13.38 -22.09 15.28
C TRP A 79 13.64 -20.62 14.93
N PHE A 80 12.96 -20.10 13.91
CA PHE A 80 13.00 -18.67 13.59
C PHE A 80 12.45 -17.83 14.75
N ASP A 81 11.29 -18.19 15.30
CA ASP A 81 10.73 -17.51 16.49
C ASP A 81 11.64 -17.64 17.70
N TYR A 82 12.26 -18.80 17.91
CA TYR A 82 13.26 -18.95 18.97
C TYR A 82 14.41 -17.94 18.80
N CYS A 83 14.95 -17.76 17.59
CA CYS A 83 15.97 -16.76 17.31
C CYS A 83 15.45 -15.33 17.55
N ASP A 84 14.23 -15.02 17.11
CA ASP A 84 13.60 -13.70 17.31
C ASP A 84 13.43 -13.37 18.80
N GLN A 85 12.86 -14.29 19.58
CA GLN A 85 12.70 -14.11 21.03
C GLN A 85 14.05 -14.06 21.75
N LEU A 86 15.05 -14.82 21.29
CA LEU A 86 16.41 -14.74 21.83
C LEU A 86 17.00 -13.34 21.65
N ILE A 87 16.84 -12.74 20.47
CA ILE A 87 17.32 -11.39 20.16
C ILE A 87 16.54 -10.35 20.99
N LYS A 88 15.23 -10.53 21.13
CA LYS A 88 14.35 -9.63 21.89
C LYS A 88 14.74 -9.51 23.36
N GLU A 89 15.07 -10.64 23.99
CA GLU A 89 15.41 -10.71 25.43
C GLU A 89 16.92 -10.57 25.70
N ALA A 90 17.75 -10.50 24.66
CA ALA A 90 19.20 -10.41 24.80
C ALA A 90 19.66 -9.00 25.23
N GLN A 91 20.79 -8.95 25.92
CA GLN A 91 21.53 -7.70 26.11
C GLN A 91 21.86 -7.06 24.74
N LYS A 92 21.72 -5.73 24.63
CA LYS A 92 21.75 -4.99 23.35
C LYS A 92 22.91 -5.36 22.42
N THR A 93 24.13 -5.55 22.96
CA THR A 93 25.30 -5.94 22.16
C THR A 93 25.14 -7.35 21.58
N ALA A 94 24.63 -8.29 22.37
CA ALA A 94 24.32 -9.64 21.92
C ALA A 94 23.18 -9.67 20.90
N ALA A 95 22.11 -8.92 21.15
CA ALA A 95 20.98 -8.82 20.24
C ALA A 95 21.41 -8.32 18.85
N VAL A 96 22.20 -7.24 18.78
CA VAL A 96 22.73 -6.71 17.52
C VAL A 96 23.62 -7.73 16.79
N ALA A 97 24.53 -8.39 17.51
CA ALA A 97 25.41 -9.38 16.90
C ALA A 97 24.63 -10.59 16.34
N LEU A 98 23.62 -11.06 17.07
CA LEU A 98 22.75 -12.16 16.64
C LEU A 98 21.90 -11.77 15.42
N ALA A 99 21.29 -10.58 15.45
CA ALA A 99 20.48 -10.10 14.34
C ALA A 99 21.30 -9.91 13.05
N LYS A 100 22.51 -9.35 13.16
CA LYS A 100 23.45 -9.25 12.03
C LYS A 100 23.88 -10.62 11.49
N ALA A 101 24.12 -11.58 12.38
CA ALA A 101 24.43 -12.93 11.94
C ALA A 101 23.25 -13.57 11.17
N VAL A 102 22.00 -13.35 11.61
CA VAL A 102 20.80 -13.79 10.88
C VAL A 102 20.72 -13.08 9.52
N HIS A 103 20.97 -11.77 9.47
CA HIS A 103 21.01 -11.01 8.22
C HIS A 103 22.00 -11.62 7.23
N GLU A 104 23.28 -11.69 7.60
CA GLU A 104 24.35 -12.09 6.70
C GLU A 104 24.24 -13.56 6.29
N ARG A 105 24.00 -14.47 7.26
CA ARG A 105 24.09 -15.91 7.03
C ARG A 105 22.78 -16.52 6.54
N PHE A 106 21.64 -15.99 6.96
CA PHE A 106 20.34 -16.53 6.58
C PHE A 106 19.64 -15.67 5.52
N PHE A 107 19.41 -14.38 5.76
CA PHE A 107 18.69 -13.54 4.78
C PHE A 107 19.48 -13.42 3.47
N ILE A 108 20.73 -12.95 3.52
CA ILE A 108 21.58 -12.85 2.33
C ILE A 108 22.03 -14.25 1.89
N GLY A 109 22.64 -15.03 2.81
CA GLY A 109 23.31 -16.28 2.45
C GLY A 109 22.41 -17.44 2.01
N VAL A 110 21.11 -17.42 2.35
CA VAL A 110 20.19 -18.53 2.05
C VAL A 110 18.93 -18.07 1.34
N MET A 111 18.31 -17.00 1.82
CA MET A 111 16.98 -16.60 1.37
C MET A 111 17.00 -15.76 0.10
N GLU A 112 17.93 -14.82 -0.03
CA GLU A 112 18.07 -13.96 -1.22
C GLU A 112 18.18 -14.75 -2.53
N PRO A 113 19.02 -15.80 -2.64
CA PRO A 113 19.08 -16.60 -3.87
C PRO A 113 17.75 -17.27 -4.23
N GLN A 114 16.93 -17.62 -3.23
CA GLN A 114 15.60 -18.19 -3.46
C GLN A 114 14.61 -17.13 -3.94
N LEU A 115 14.67 -15.91 -3.39
CA LEU A 115 13.82 -14.79 -3.82
C LEU A 115 14.22 -14.27 -5.21
N MET A 116 15.48 -14.44 -5.59
CA MET A 116 16.02 -14.01 -6.89
C MET A 116 15.90 -15.08 -7.99
N GLN A 117 15.15 -16.16 -7.77
CA GLN A 117 14.93 -17.19 -8.77
C GLN A 117 13.87 -16.80 -9.81
N THR A 118 13.80 -17.53 -10.92
CA THR A 118 12.90 -17.24 -12.05
C THR A 118 11.76 -18.26 -12.22
N SER A 119 11.78 -19.35 -11.46
CA SER A 119 10.68 -20.33 -11.46
C SER A 119 9.45 -19.74 -10.79
N GLU A 120 8.29 -19.79 -11.45
CA GLU A 120 7.03 -19.26 -10.92
C GLU A 120 6.68 -19.86 -9.54
N MET A 121 6.66 -21.19 -9.44
CA MET A 121 6.46 -21.91 -8.18
C MET A 121 7.51 -21.52 -7.14
N GLY A 122 8.77 -21.35 -7.57
CA GLY A 122 9.83 -20.94 -6.68
C GLY A 122 9.64 -19.53 -6.11
N ILE A 123 9.27 -18.58 -6.97
CA ILE A 123 8.93 -17.20 -6.56
C ILE A 123 7.77 -17.24 -5.56
N LEU A 124 6.69 -17.97 -5.86
CA LEU A 124 5.55 -18.11 -4.96
C LEU A 124 5.93 -18.67 -3.59
N THR A 125 6.62 -19.82 -3.55
CA THR A 125 7.02 -20.47 -2.29
C THR A 125 7.98 -19.58 -1.49
N SER A 126 8.97 -18.96 -2.15
CA SER A 126 9.95 -18.11 -1.45
C SER A 126 9.33 -16.81 -0.94
N THR A 127 8.42 -16.18 -1.69
CA THR A 127 7.67 -15.00 -1.26
C THR A 127 6.68 -15.34 -0.13
N ALA A 128 6.01 -16.51 -0.18
CA ALA A 128 5.15 -16.97 0.91
C ALA A 128 5.95 -17.19 2.21
N LEU A 129 7.15 -17.79 2.10
CA LEU A 129 8.05 -17.92 3.26
C LEU A 129 8.51 -16.56 3.79
N LEU A 130 8.83 -15.61 2.90
CA LEU A 130 9.16 -14.22 3.30
C LEU A 130 7.99 -13.56 4.00
N HIS A 131 6.78 -13.69 3.46
CA HIS A 131 5.57 -13.17 4.08
C HIS A 131 5.35 -13.74 5.48
N ARG A 132 5.54 -15.06 5.67
CA ARG A 132 5.47 -15.68 7.00
C ARG A 132 6.52 -15.13 7.97
N ILE A 133 7.77 -14.99 7.52
CA ILE A 133 8.87 -14.44 8.31
C ILE A 133 8.59 -12.99 8.70
N VAL A 134 8.12 -12.17 7.75
CA VAL A 134 7.67 -10.79 7.99
C VAL A 134 6.56 -10.81 9.02
N ARG A 135 5.52 -11.64 8.90
CA ARG A 135 4.43 -11.71 9.89
C ARG A 135 4.95 -12.05 11.29
N GLN A 136 5.88 -13.00 11.40
CA GLN A 136 6.32 -13.57 12.68
C GLN A 136 7.36 -12.73 13.43
N VAL A 137 8.20 -11.94 12.76
CA VAL A 137 9.23 -11.15 13.46
C VAL A 137 8.63 -10.15 14.46
N THR A 138 9.12 -10.16 15.69
CA THR A 138 8.65 -9.28 16.78
C THR A 138 9.75 -8.49 17.47
N SER A 139 11.02 -8.90 17.33
CA SER A 139 12.16 -8.15 17.86
C SER A 139 12.45 -6.92 17.02
N ASP A 140 12.57 -5.74 17.65
CA ASP A 140 12.88 -4.47 16.97
C ASP A 140 14.20 -4.54 16.18
N ILE A 141 15.22 -5.21 16.74
CA ILE A 141 16.56 -5.29 16.14
C ILE A 141 16.54 -6.24 14.94
N LEU A 142 15.88 -7.40 15.04
CA LEU A 142 15.78 -8.33 13.92
C LEU A 142 14.87 -7.77 12.82
N LEU A 143 13.79 -7.07 13.20
CA LEU A 143 12.93 -6.36 12.26
C LEU A 143 13.71 -5.32 11.47
N GLN A 144 14.59 -4.54 12.12
CA GLN A 144 15.44 -3.57 11.42
C GLN A 144 16.34 -4.24 10.38
N GLU A 145 17.03 -5.33 10.75
CA GLU A 145 17.88 -6.08 9.82
C GLU A 145 17.07 -6.67 8.65
N MET A 146 15.87 -7.20 8.91
CA MET A 146 14.95 -7.69 7.88
C MET A 146 14.48 -6.57 6.93
N VAL A 147 14.18 -5.40 7.46
CA VAL A 147 13.77 -4.24 6.66
C VAL A 147 14.91 -3.77 5.75
N PHE A 148 16.15 -3.72 6.26
CA PHE A 148 17.31 -3.40 5.43
C PHE A 148 17.62 -4.46 4.38
N PHE A 149 17.42 -5.73 4.72
CA PHE A 149 17.48 -6.81 3.74
C PHE A 149 16.46 -6.61 2.60
N ILE A 150 15.18 -6.38 2.92
CA ILE A 150 14.12 -6.26 1.91
C ILE A 150 14.22 -4.96 1.11
N LEU A 151 14.47 -3.82 1.77
CA LEU A 151 14.31 -2.47 1.20
C LEU A 151 15.61 -1.70 0.97
N GLY A 152 16.72 -2.16 1.55
CA GLY A 152 18.00 -1.44 1.57
C GLY A 152 18.03 -0.31 2.61
N GLU A 153 19.21 0.25 2.84
CA GLU A 153 19.45 1.33 3.82
C GLU A 153 19.28 2.74 3.23
N GLN A 154 19.10 2.85 1.91
CA GLN A 154 19.13 4.13 1.22
C GLN A 154 17.92 4.99 1.57
N ARG A 155 18.19 6.25 1.89
CA ARG A 155 17.20 7.30 2.17
C ARG A 155 17.08 8.36 1.07
N GLU A 156 18.03 8.43 0.16
CA GLU A 156 17.97 9.37 -0.96
C GLU A 156 16.76 9.08 -1.88
N PRO A 157 16.16 10.11 -2.51
CA PRO A 157 15.05 9.95 -3.43
C PRO A 157 15.38 8.96 -4.55
N GLU A 158 14.41 8.09 -4.88
CA GLU A 158 14.57 7.17 -6.00
C GLU A 158 14.54 7.94 -7.33
N THR A 159 15.35 7.51 -8.29
CA THR A 159 15.29 7.99 -9.67
C THR A 159 15.10 6.82 -10.62
N LEU A 160 14.57 7.06 -11.82
CA LEU A 160 14.39 6.01 -12.83
C LEU A 160 15.72 5.32 -13.21
N ALA A 161 16.84 6.05 -13.16
CA ALA A 161 18.16 5.51 -13.48
C ALA A 161 18.71 4.58 -12.38
N GLU A 162 18.30 4.77 -11.13
CA GLU A 162 18.81 4.03 -9.97
C GLU A 162 17.77 3.11 -9.33
N ILE A 163 16.66 2.83 -10.04
CA ILE A 163 15.54 2.02 -9.53
C ILE A 163 15.97 0.60 -9.10
N SER A 164 17.02 0.07 -9.73
CA SER A 164 17.59 -1.25 -9.46
C SER A 164 18.81 -1.22 -8.52
N ARG A 165 19.05 -0.12 -7.81
CA ARG A 165 20.19 0.04 -6.88
C ARG A 165 20.16 -0.98 -5.74
N HIS A 166 18.96 -1.36 -5.29
CA HIS A 166 18.76 -2.52 -4.40
C HIS A 166 18.00 -3.61 -5.17
N PRO A 167 18.68 -4.62 -5.73
CA PRO A 167 18.10 -5.59 -6.66
C PRO A 167 16.90 -6.36 -6.08
N LEU A 168 16.98 -6.77 -4.81
CA LEU A 168 15.91 -7.52 -4.16
C LEU A 168 14.63 -6.69 -4.07
N ARG A 169 14.70 -5.44 -3.56
CA ARG A 169 13.55 -4.53 -3.52
C ARG A 169 12.97 -4.32 -4.91
N HIS A 170 13.81 -4.03 -5.90
CA HIS A 170 13.36 -3.80 -7.26
C HIS A 170 12.54 -4.99 -7.78
N ARG A 171 13.09 -6.20 -7.63
CA ARG A 171 12.43 -7.43 -8.08
C ARG A 171 11.13 -7.72 -7.34
N LEU A 172 11.10 -7.55 -6.02
CA LEU A 172 9.88 -7.74 -5.23
C LEU A 172 8.79 -6.74 -5.66
N ILE A 173 9.16 -5.49 -5.96
CA ILE A 173 8.18 -4.51 -6.46
C ILE A 173 7.70 -4.88 -7.88
N GLU A 174 8.57 -5.35 -8.76
CA GLU A 174 8.15 -5.87 -10.09
C GLU A 174 7.18 -7.06 -9.97
N HIS A 175 7.38 -7.92 -8.96
CA HIS A 175 6.47 -9.04 -8.71
C HIS A 175 5.06 -8.61 -8.31
N CYS A 176 4.84 -7.40 -7.83
CA CYS A 176 3.49 -6.85 -7.63
C CYS A 176 2.72 -6.69 -8.95
N ASP A 177 3.41 -6.55 -10.09
CA ASP A 177 2.83 -6.50 -11.44
C ASP A 177 3.25 -7.70 -12.31
N HIS A 178 3.37 -8.87 -11.70
CA HIS A 178 3.70 -10.09 -12.42
C HIS A 178 2.51 -10.55 -13.29
N ILE A 179 2.83 -11.32 -14.35
CA ILE A 179 1.82 -11.92 -15.24
C ILE A 179 0.98 -13.00 -14.54
N SER A 180 1.55 -13.62 -13.51
CA SER A 180 0.85 -14.57 -12.63
C SER A 180 0.20 -13.81 -11.50
N ASP A 181 -1.13 -13.84 -11.45
CA ASP A 181 -1.92 -13.15 -10.44
C ASP A 181 -1.60 -13.63 -9.02
N GLU A 182 -1.27 -14.92 -8.85
CA GLU A 182 -0.87 -15.48 -7.56
C GLU A 182 0.42 -14.84 -7.04
N ILE A 183 1.41 -14.60 -7.91
CA ILE A 183 2.67 -13.93 -7.53
C ILE A 183 2.38 -12.48 -7.13
N SER A 184 1.58 -11.77 -7.93
CA SER A 184 1.16 -10.41 -7.63
C SER A 184 0.45 -10.33 -6.27
N ILE A 185 -0.53 -11.19 -6.02
CA ILE A 185 -1.32 -11.23 -4.79
C ILE A 185 -0.42 -11.54 -3.59
N MET A 186 0.41 -12.59 -3.67
CA MET A 186 1.29 -13.00 -2.58
C MET A 186 2.29 -11.88 -2.24
N THR A 187 2.85 -11.23 -3.26
CA THR A 187 3.85 -10.16 -3.05
C THR A 187 3.21 -8.89 -2.51
N LEU A 188 2.03 -8.50 -3.00
CA LEU A 188 1.25 -7.38 -2.45
C LEU A 188 0.87 -7.63 -0.99
N ARG A 189 0.41 -8.85 -0.63
CA ARG A 189 0.15 -9.25 0.76
C ARG A 189 1.40 -9.18 1.64
N MET A 190 2.56 -9.54 1.11
CA MET A 190 3.83 -9.40 1.83
C MET A 190 4.12 -7.94 2.17
N PHE A 191 4.03 -7.02 1.19
CA PHE A 191 4.20 -5.58 1.42
C PHE A 191 3.13 -4.99 2.33
N GLU A 192 1.88 -5.42 2.19
CA GLU A 192 0.75 -5.07 3.04
C GLU A 192 1.04 -5.36 4.53
N HIS A 193 1.62 -6.54 4.82
CA HIS A 193 2.04 -6.91 6.18
C HIS A 193 3.32 -6.21 6.63
N LEU A 194 4.25 -5.94 5.70
CA LEU A 194 5.45 -5.17 5.98
C LEU A 194 5.08 -3.76 6.46
N LEU A 195 4.11 -3.10 5.81
CA LEU A 195 3.59 -1.78 6.19
C LEU A 195 2.94 -1.75 7.59
N GLN A 196 2.58 -2.90 8.17
CA GLN A 196 2.05 -2.97 9.54
C GLN A 196 3.15 -3.06 10.60
N LYS A 197 4.42 -3.19 10.21
CA LYS A 197 5.53 -3.30 11.15
C LYS A 197 5.93 -1.93 11.71
N PRO A 198 6.29 -1.85 13.00
CA PRO A 198 6.65 -0.60 13.66
C PRO A 198 8.08 -0.14 13.30
N ASN A 199 8.38 0.00 12.01
CA ASN A 199 9.63 0.51 11.51
C ASN A 199 9.38 1.61 10.46
N GLU A 200 9.69 2.86 10.83
CA GLU A 200 9.49 4.06 10.01
C GLU A 200 10.15 3.95 8.64
N HIS A 201 11.30 3.29 8.56
CA HIS A 201 12.07 3.15 7.32
C HIS A 201 11.29 2.44 6.22
N ILE A 202 10.32 1.60 6.57
CA ILE A 202 9.47 0.90 5.61
C ILE A 202 8.67 1.91 4.78
N LEU A 203 7.92 2.79 5.47
CA LEU A 203 7.12 3.82 4.83
C LEU A 203 8.02 4.85 4.13
N TYR A 204 9.14 5.18 4.76
CA TYR A 204 10.10 6.12 4.22
C TYR A 204 10.67 5.66 2.87
N ASN A 205 11.17 4.42 2.82
CA ASN A 205 11.82 3.86 1.64
C ASN A 205 10.84 3.53 0.51
N LEU A 206 9.63 3.07 0.85
CA LEU A 206 8.61 2.74 -0.15
C LEU A 206 7.91 3.97 -0.72
N VAL A 207 7.77 5.05 0.06
CA VAL A 207 6.91 6.18 -0.29
C VAL A 207 7.57 7.53 -0.03
N LEU A 208 7.91 7.85 1.23
CA LEU A 208 8.15 9.26 1.62
C LEU A 208 9.36 9.89 0.94
N ARG A 209 10.45 9.14 0.74
CA ARG A 209 11.70 9.67 0.15
C ARG A 209 11.52 10.30 -1.24
N ASN A 210 10.42 9.98 -1.94
CA ASN A 210 10.07 10.53 -3.25
C ASN A 210 9.02 11.66 -3.18
N LEU A 211 8.36 11.87 -2.04
CA LEU A 211 7.28 12.85 -1.87
C LEU A 211 7.69 14.10 -1.06
N GLU A 212 8.77 14.05 -0.27
CA GLU A 212 9.18 15.14 0.64
C GLU A 212 9.40 16.50 -0.04
N GLU A 213 9.94 16.49 -1.27
CA GLU A 213 10.23 17.71 -2.03
C GLU A 213 9.04 18.20 -2.86
N ARG A 214 7.90 17.49 -2.83
CA ARG A 214 6.63 17.92 -3.47
C ARG A 214 6.74 18.30 -4.95
N ASN A 215 7.72 17.75 -5.68
CA ASN A 215 7.92 18.03 -7.12
C ASN A 215 6.73 17.64 -8.00
N TYR A 216 5.74 16.92 -7.46
CA TYR A 216 4.47 16.65 -8.13
C TYR A 216 3.53 17.86 -8.22
N THR A 217 3.83 18.97 -7.53
CA THR A 217 2.98 20.17 -7.50
C THR A 217 3.47 21.22 -8.50
N GLU A 218 2.57 21.80 -9.29
CA GLU A 218 2.87 22.96 -10.12
C GLU A 218 3.02 24.21 -9.23
N TYR A 219 4.25 24.72 -9.12
CA TYR A 219 4.54 25.95 -8.39
C TYR A 219 4.67 27.12 -9.38
N LYS A 220 3.67 28.01 -9.39
CA LYS A 220 3.77 29.33 -10.00
C LYS A 220 4.15 30.33 -8.90
N PRO A 221 5.40 30.83 -8.84
CA PRO A 221 5.76 31.85 -7.86
C PRO A 221 4.89 33.08 -8.09
N VAL A 222 4.32 33.63 -7.01
CA VAL A 222 3.50 34.85 -7.07
C VAL A 222 4.35 35.96 -7.67
N CYS A 223 4.02 36.40 -8.89
CA CYS A 223 4.65 37.56 -9.50
C CYS A 223 4.21 38.82 -8.73
N PRO A 224 5.07 39.84 -8.57
CA PRO A 224 4.68 41.09 -7.90
C PRO A 224 3.43 41.75 -8.52
N GLU A 225 3.19 41.53 -9.82
CA GLU A 225 2.03 42.05 -10.55
C GLU A 225 0.70 41.40 -10.11
N ASP A 226 0.72 40.18 -9.54
CA ASP A 226 -0.49 39.51 -9.04
C ASP A 226 -1.01 40.11 -7.73
N LYS A 227 -0.14 40.82 -6.97
CA LYS A 227 -0.58 41.55 -5.77
C LYS A 227 -1.45 42.76 -6.12
N ASP A 228 -1.14 43.45 -7.22
CA ASP A 228 -1.88 44.63 -7.70
C ASP A 228 -3.24 44.25 -8.33
N VAL A 229 -3.36 43.00 -8.79
CA VAL A 229 -4.60 42.46 -9.39
C VAL A 229 -5.60 42.02 -8.30
N VAL A 230 -5.11 41.43 -7.20
CA VAL A 230 -5.93 41.04 -6.04
C VAL A 230 -6.48 42.27 -5.28
N GLU A 231 -5.75 43.38 -5.26
CA GLU A 231 -6.20 44.63 -4.62
C GLU A 231 -7.29 45.38 -5.43
N ASN A 232 -7.39 45.11 -6.73
CA ASN A 232 -8.36 45.74 -7.65
C ASN A 232 -9.57 44.87 -8.03
N GLY A 233 -9.72 43.68 -7.43
CA GLY A 233 -10.93 42.86 -7.55
C GLY A 233 -11.17 42.22 -8.92
N LEU A 234 -10.14 42.09 -9.77
CA LEU A 234 -10.21 41.35 -11.03
C LEU A 234 -9.46 40.03 -10.85
N ILE A 235 -10.13 38.89 -10.97
CA ILE A 235 -9.47 37.57 -10.88
C ILE A 235 -8.68 37.35 -12.17
N ALA A 236 -7.34 37.29 -12.09
CA ALA A 236 -6.51 36.76 -13.17
C ALA A 236 -6.57 35.23 -13.14
N GLY A 237 -6.91 34.61 -14.27
CA GLY A 237 -6.76 33.16 -14.46
C GLY A 237 -8.03 32.31 -14.40
N ALA A 238 -9.19 32.82 -14.84
CA ALA A 238 -10.20 31.93 -15.40
C ALA A 238 -9.64 31.39 -16.74
N VAL A 239 -8.85 30.32 -16.66
CA VAL A 239 -8.47 29.55 -17.84
C VAL A 239 -9.73 28.79 -18.25
N ASP A 240 -10.35 29.24 -19.32
CA ASP A 240 -11.38 28.48 -20.03
C ASP A 240 -10.76 27.12 -20.40
N LEU A 241 -11.33 26.02 -19.92
CA LEU A 241 -10.81 24.67 -20.11
C LEU A 241 -11.08 24.12 -21.53
N GLU A 242 -11.36 24.99 -22.50
CA GLU A 242 -11.46 24.62 -23.89
C GLU A 242 -10.16 24.97 -24.61
N GLU A 243 -9.46 23.92 -25.09
CA GLU A 243 -8.36 23.89 -26.06
C GLU A 243 -7.06 23.27 -25.52
N ASP A 244 -7.07 21.93 -25.42
CA ASP A 244 -5.85 21.13 -25.50
C ASP A 244 -5.32 21.15 -26.96
N PRO A 245 -4.09 21.64 -27.24
CA PRO A 245 -3.55 21.74 -28.61
C PRO A 245 -3.12 20.40 -29.23
N LEU A 246 -3.31 19.26 -28.56
CA LEU A 246 -2.80 17.97 -29.03
C LEU A 246 -3.78 17.11 -29.85
N PHE A 247 -5.00 17.59 -30.11
CA PHE A 247 -6.02 16.84 -30.84
C PHE A 247 -6.73 17.65 -31.93
N THR A 248 -6.00 18.15 -32.93
CA THR A 248 -6.61 18.42 -34.25
C THR A 248 -6.56 17.14 -35.08
N ASP A 249 -7.67 16.39 -35.10
CA ASP A 249 -8.15 15.60 -36.26
C ASP A 249 -9.31 14.65 -35.86
N ILE A 250 -10.46 15.22 -35.48
CA ILE A 250 -11.75 14.51 -35.62
C ILE A 250 -12.77 15.51 -36.17
N SER A 251 -13.35 15.18 -37.33
CA SER A 251 -14.24 16.05 -38.10
C SER A 251 -15.51 16.48 -37.33
N PRO A 252 -16.06 17.69 -37.60
CA PRO A 252 -17.05 18.32 -36.74
C PRO A 252 -18.49 18.04 -37.21
N GLU A 253 -19.02 16.84 -37.00
CA GLU A 253 -20.47 16.59 -37.17
C GLU A 253 -20.98 15.56 -36.14
N ASN A 254 -21.09 15.98 -34.88
CA ASN A 254 -22.13 15.55 -33.90
C ASN A 254 -21.79 16.06 -32.49
N THR A 255 -21.94 17.36 -32.25
CA THR A 255 -22.00 17.91 -30.88
C THR A 255 -23.44 17.79 -30.39
N LEU A 256 -23.75 16.70 -29.68
CA LEU A 256 -24.96 16.58 -28.86
C LEU A 256 -24.64 16.97 -27.42
N SER A 257 -25.44 17.91 -26.94
CA SER A 257 -25.51 18.57 -25.64
C SER A 257 -25.37 17.59 -24.45
N ASN A 258 -24.25 17.62 -23.71
CA ASN A 258 -24.15 17.06 -22.35
C ASN A 258 -22.82 17.40 -21.61
N GLN A 259 -22.32 18.64 -21.71
CA GLN A 259 -21.10 19.09 -21.01
C GLN A 259 -21.36 19.96 -19.76
N GLU A 260 -22.58 20.01 -19.22
CA GLU A 260 -22.89 20.86 -18.04
C GLU A 260 -22.43 20.29 -16.69
N TRP A 261 -21.97 19.03 -16.62
CA TRP A 261 -21.67 18.35 -15.35
C TRP A 261 -20.30 18.68 -14.76
N LEU A 262 -19.41 19.35 -15.50
CA LEU A 262 -18.04 19.67 -15.04
C LEU A 262 -17.82 21.15 -14.69
N SER A 263 -18.79 22.04 -14.91
CA SER A 263 -18.58 23.50 -14.84
C SER A 263 -19.47 24.28 -13.86
N SER A 264 -20.32 23.63 -13.08
CA SER A 264 -21.25 24.33 -12.18
C SER A 264 -20.66 24.59 -10.79
N SER A 265 -19.82 25.62 -10.65
CA SER A 265 -19.63 26.29 -9.34
C SER A 265 -20.79 27.27 -9.11
N PRO A 266 -21.45 27.30 -7.93
CA PRO A 266 -22.46 28.32 -7.67
C PRO A 266 -21.81 29.71 -7.58
N PRO A 267 -22.49 30.79 -8.02
CA PRO A 267 -21.94 32.14 -7.94
C PRO A 267 -21.73 32.55 -6.48
N ALA A 268 -20.53 33.03 -6.15
CA ALA A 268 -20.20 33.50 -4.82
C ALA A 268 -21.01 34.77 -4.49
N THR A 269 -21.92 34.66 -3.53
CA THR A 269 -22.57 35.83 -2.89
C THR A 269 -21.61 36.45 -1.85
N PRO A 270 -21.47 37.78 -1.79
CA PRO A 270 -20.35 38.45 -1.13
C PRO A 270 -20.49 38.62 0.40
N ASP A 271 -21.12 37.68 1.11
CA ASP A 271 -21.26 37.75 2.57
C ASP A 271 -21.26 36.36 3.22
N HIS A 272 -20.06 35.81 3.46
CA HIS A 272 -19.88 34.82 4.54
C HIS A 272 -18.50 34.98 5.20
N PRO A 273 -18.44 35.19 6.52
CA PRO A 273 -17.19 35.36 7.26
C PRO A 273 -16.60 34.00 7.65
N LYS A 274 -15.27 33.85 7.50
CA LYS A 274 -14.39 32.76 7.96
C LYS A 274 -14.65 31.38 7.33
N ASN A 275 -13.66 30.93 6.55
CA ASN A 275 -13.56 29.59 5.98
C ASN A 275 -13.59 28.54 7.12
N ASP A 276 -14.76 27.92 7.36
CA ASP A 276 -14.94 26.91 8.40
C ASP A 276 -14.39 25.58 7.87
N GLY A 277 -13.30 25.06 8.42
CA GLY A 277 -12.64 23.85 7.87
C GLY A 277 -13.56 22.62 7.72
N LYS A 278 -14.72 22.62 8.38
CA LYS A 278 -15.80 21.65 8.17
C LYS A 278 -16.30 21.57 6.72
N THR A 279 -16.29 22.68 5.97
CA THR A 279 -16.66 22.65 4.55
C THR A 279 -15.60 22.00 3.68
N GLU A 280 -14.32 22.09 4.04
CA GLU A 280 -13.21 21.51 3.25
C GLU A 280 -13.20 19.99 3.33
N VAL A 281 -13.36 19.41 4.52
CA VAL A 281 -13.46 17.94 4.64
C VAL A 281 -14.67 17.37 3.90
N HIS A 282 -15.82 18.07 3.94
CA HIS A 282 -17.00 17.64 3.19
C HIS A 282 -16.76 17.67 1.68
N LYS A 283 -16.04 18.66 1.16
CA LYS A 283 -15.66 18.73 -0.26
C LYS A 283 -14.77 17.55 -0.65
N ILE A 284 -13.75 17.23 0.14
CA ILE A 284 -12.85 16.09 -0.10
C ILE A 284 -13.65 14.78 -0.10
N VAL A 285 -14.44 14.54 0.96
CA VAL A 285 -15.27 13.34 1.10
C VAL A 285 -16.23 13.18 -0.08
N ASN A 286 -16.93 14.26 -0.46
CA ASN A 286 -17.84 14.24 -1.59
C ASN A 286 -17.13 14.01 -2.92
N SER A 287 -15.89 14.49 -3.08
CA SER A 287 -15.09 14.26 -4.30
C SER A 287 -14.84 12.77 -4.54
N PHE A 288 -14.66 11.96 -3.49
CA PHE A 288 -14.55 10.51 -3.60
C PHE A 288 -15.93 9.82 -3.73
N LEU A 289 -16.92 10.19 -2.91
CA LEU A 289 -18.24 9.54 -2.91
C LEU A 289 -19.03 9.78 -4.20
N CYS A 290 -18.81 10.92 -4.87
CA CYS A 290 -19.43 11.27 -6.14
C CYS A 290 -18.59 10.89 -7.35
N LEU A 291 -17.42 10.27 -7.16
CA LEU A 291 -16.48 10.00 -8.25
C LEU A 291 -17.01 8.94 -9.21
N VAL A 292 -17.62 7.87 -8.68
CA VAL A 292 -18.26 6.82 -9.49
C VAL A 292 -19.63 7.34 -9.95
N PRO A 293 -20.00 7.21 -11.24
CA PRO A 293 -21.29 7.69 -11.75
C PRO A 293 -22.46 6.85 -11.21
N ASP A 294 -23.66 7.44 -11.13
CA ASP A 294 -24.82 6.81 -10.48
C ASP A 294 -25.24 5.50 -11.14
N GLU A 295 -25.08 5.36 -12.46
CA GLU A 295 -25.37 4.12 -13.20
C GLU A 295 -24.45 2.97 -12.82
N ALA A 296 -23.26 3.30 -12.28
CA ALA A 296 -22.24 2.37 -11.80
C ALA A 296 -22.23 2.21 -10.27
N LYS A 297 -23.12 2.91 -9.55
CA LYS A 297 -23.33 2.67 -8.12
C LYS A 297 -24.36 1.57 -7.95
N SER A 298 -23.95 0.46 -7.33
CA SER A 298 -24.89 -0.64 -7.05
C SER A 298 -25.09 -0.90 -5.55
N SER A 299 -24.39 -0.20 -4.65
CA SER A 299 -24.33 -0.63 -3.24
C SER A 299 -25.61 -0.29 -2.50
N TYR A 300 -26.27 0.81 -2.86
CA TYR A 300 -27.57 1.22 -2.31
C TYR A 300 -28.71 0.20 -2.49
N HIS A 301 -28.54 -0.77 -3.40
CA HIS A 301 -29.56 -1.77 -3.71
C HIS A 301 -29.39 -3.06 -2.88
N VAL A 302 -28.41 -3.12 -1.98
CA VAL A 302 -28.14 -4.27 -1.12
C VAL A 302 -28.17 -3.83 0.35
N GLU A 303 -28.90 -4.56 1.19
CA GLU A 303 -28.93 -4.27 2.63
C GLU A 303 -27.58 -4.58 3.28
N GLY A 304 -27.14 -3.72 4.22
CA GLY A 304 -25.91 -3.94 5.00
C GLY A 304 -24.64 -3.24 4.47
N THR A 305 -24.67 -2.58 3.32
CA THR A 305 -23.53 -1.82 2.76
C THR A 305 -23.53 -0.34 3.18
N GLY A 306 -23.97 -0.05 4.40
CA GLY A 306 -24.02 1.31 4.93
C GLY A 306 -22.63 1.94 5.05
N TYR A 307 -22.52 3.24 4.71
CA TYR A 307 -21.27 3.99 4.82
C TYR A 307 -20.71 4.04 6.25
N ASP A 308 -21.56 3.90 7.27
CA ASP A 308 -21.17 3.88 8.70
C ASP A 308 -20.18 2.77 9.05
N THR A 309 -20.20 1.63 8.34
CA THR A 309 -19.22 0.55 8.56
C THR A 309 -17.83 0.99 8.14
N TYR A 310 -17.69 1.65 6.98
CA TYR A 310 -16.41 2.22 6.52
C TYR A 310 -15.86 3.25 7.51
N LEU A 311 -16.72 4.12 8.05
CA LEU A 311 -16.31 5.10 9.05
C LEU A 311 -15.78 4.43 10.33
N ARG A 312 -16.48 3.41 10.85
CA ARG A 312 -16.05 2.68 12.05
C ARG A 312 -14.73 1.93 11.82
N ASP A 313 -14.60 1.26 10.68
CA ASP A 313 -13.38 0.53 10.34
C ASP A 313 -12.21 1.49 10.11
N ALA A 314 -12.40 2.60 9.39
CA ALA A 314 -11.39 3.64 9.22
C ALA A 314 -10.95 4.23 10.57
N HIS A 315 -11.89 4.49 11.50
CA HIS A 315 -11.56 4.97 12.84
C HIS A 315 -10.68 3.99 13.63
N ARG A 316 -11.05 2.70 13.61
CA ARG A 316 -10.27 1.64 14.28
C ARG A 316 -8.88 1.55 13.69
N GLN A 317 -8.80 1.38 12.37
CA GLN A 317 -7.53 1.19 11.68
C GLN A 317 -6.61 2.41 11.81
N PHE A 318 -7.15 3.62 11.63
CA PHE A 318 -6.36 4.85 11.75
C PHE A 318 -5.76 5.00 13.14
N ARG A 319 -6.52 4.70 14.20
CA ARG A 319 -6.02 4.71 15.58
C ARG A 319 -4.89 3.70 15.77
N ASP A 320 -5.00 2.52 15.21
CA ASP A 320 -3.98 1.48 15.32
C ASP A 320 -2.67 1.93 14.60
N TYR A 321 -2.79 2.57 13.43
CA TYR A 321 -1.64 3.17 12.73
C TYR A 321 -1.02 4.35 13.49
N CYS A 322 -1.83 5.21 14.12
CA CYS A 322 -1.32 6.25 15.02
C CYS A 322 -0.52 5.67 16.20
N ALA A 323 -0.96 4.53 16.75
CA ALA A 323 -0.22 3.85 17.82
C ALA A 323 1.14 3.30 17.34
N ILE A 324 1.19 2.73 16.12
CA ILE A 324 2.44 2.29 15.48
C ILE A 324 3.39 3.48 15.26
N CYS A 325 2.85 4.62 14.83
CA CYS A 325 3.62 5.82 14.50
C CYS A 325 3.99 6.69 15.70
N LEU A 326 3.56 6.36 16.92
CA LEU A 326 3.63 7.26 18.08
C LEU A 326 5.04 7.78 18.38
N ARG A 327 6.07 7.00 18.06
CA ARG A 327 7.49 7.34 18.28
C ARG A 327 8.18 7.93 17.06
N TRP A 328 7.48 8.10 15.95
CA TRP A 328 8.03 8.62 14.71
C TRP A 328 7.92 10.15 14.73
N GLU A 329 9.01 10.83 14.38
CA GLU A 329 9.08 12.30 14.42
C GLU A 329 8.49 12.89 13.13
N TRP A 330 7.17 12.84 13.01
CA TRP A 330 6.48 13.36 11.83
C TRP A 330 6.38 14.89 11.78
N PRO A 331 6.49 15.50 10.59
CA PRO A 331 6.22 16.92 10.43
C PRO A 331 4.73 17.21 10.65
N GLY A 332 4.42 18.35 11.25
CA GLY A 332 3.03 18.78 11.51
C GLY A 332 2.29 19.29 10.25
N SER A 333 3.01 19.62 9.19
CA SER A 333 2.45 20.10 7.92
C SER A 333 3.35 19.68 6.74
N PRO A 334 2.85 19.69 5.49
CA PRO A 334 3.70 19.50 4.31
C PRO A 334 4.83 20.53 4.28
N LYS A 335 5.96 20.16 3.65
CA LYS A 335 7.06 21.08 3.40
C LYS A 335 6.55 22.26 2.56
N ALA A 336 6.85 23.49 2.98
CA ALA A 336 6.47 24.68 2.23
C ALA A 336 7.15 24.68 0.85
N LEU A 337 6.40 25.00 -0.22
CA LEU A 337 6.89 24.90 -1.60
C LEU A 337 8.13 25.78 -1.84
N GLU A 338 8.23 26.92 -1.16
CA GLU A 338 9.38 27.83 -1.26
C GLU A 338 10.68 27.24 -0.70
N LYS A 339 10.58 26.18 0.12
CA LYS A 339 11.72 25.45 0.69
C LYS A 339 12.01 24.16 -0.06
N CYS A 340 11.20 23.81 -1.06
CA CYS A 340 11.34 22.59 -1.82
C CYS A 340 12.35 22.76 -2.97
N ASN A 341 13.10 21.70 -3.27
CA ASN A 341 13.95 21.66 -4.45
C ASN A 341 13.12 21.24 -5.67
N LEU A 342 12.44 22.21 -6.27
CA LEU A 342 11.50 21.99 -7.39
C LEU A 342 12.18 21.85 -8.77
N GLU A 343 13.52 21.86 -8.84
CA GLU A 343 14.26 21.77 -10.10
C GLU A 343 14.32 20.34 -10.66
N ALA A 344 14.15 19.32 -9.79
CA ALA A 344 14.21 17.93 -10.18
C ALA A 344 12.90 17.45 -10.84
N THR A 345 13.02 16.60 -11.86
CA THR A 345 11.88 15.89 -12.43
C THR A 345 11.28 14.95 -11.38
N PHE A 346 9.97 15.05 -11.17
CA PHE A 346 9.28 14.20 -10.23
C PHE A 346 9.23 12.74 -10.68
N PHE A 347 9.42 11.85 -9.73
CA PHE A 347 9.15 10.43 -9.85
C PHE A 347 8.50 9.97 -8.55
N GLU A 348 7.31 9.37 -8.61
CA GLU A 348 6.56 8.96 -7.42
C GLU A 348 7.20 7.82 -6.61
N GLY A 349 8.28 7.24 -7.13
CA GLY A 349 8.94 6.05 -6.57
C GLY A 349 8.39 4.77 -7.19
N HIS A 350 9.22 3.72 -7.22
CA HIS A 350 8.88 2.48 -7.94
C HIS A 350 7.61 1.81 -7.40
N PHE A 351 7.45 1.79 -6.08
CA PHE A 351 6.34 1.13 -5.42
C PHE A 351 4.99 1.80 -5.75
N LEU A 352 4.90 3.13 -5.58
CA LEU A 352 3.70 3.88 -5.94
C LEU A 352 3.42 3.83 -7.44
N LYS A 353 4.47 3.89 -8.28
CA LYS A 353 4.31 3.73 -9.72
C LYS A 353 3.59 2.42 -10.07
N VAL A 354 4.05 1.30 -9.52
CA VAL A 354 3.43 -0.02 -9.77
C VAL A 354 1.99 -0.07 -9.24
N LEU A 355 1.74 0.42 -8.02
CA LEU A 355 0.39 0.45 -7.46
C LEU A 355 -0.57 1.31 -8.29
N PHE A 356 -0.13 2.47 -8.77
CA PHE A 356 -0.93 3.35 -9.62
C PHE A 356 -1.14 2.75 -11.02
N ASP A 357 -0.17 2.03 -11.57
CA ASP A 357 -0.31 1.30 -12.83
C ASP A 357 -1.30 0.13 -12.71
N ARG A 358 -1.34 -0.57 -11.56
CA ARG A 358 -2.37 -1.58 -11.27
C ARG A 358 -3.73 -0.94 -11.03
N MET A 359 -3.80 0.16 -10.28
CA MET A 359 -5.05 0.88 -10.03
C MET A 359 -5.66 1.41 -11.35
N GLY A 360 -4.82 1.91 -12.26
CA GLY A 360 -5.22 2.32 -13.60
C GLY A 360 -5.78 1.20 -14.48
N ARG A 361 -5.58 -0.07 -14.10
CA ARG A 361 -6.09 -1.29 -14.78
C ARG A 361 -7.18 -2.00 -13.97
N ILE A 362 -7.78 -1.35 -12.96
CA ILE A 362 -8.78 -1.98 -12.08
C ILE A 362 -9.97 -2.59 -12.84
N LEU A 363 -10.33 -2.07 -14.01
CA LEU A 363 -11.43 -2.58 -14.86
C LEU A 363 -11.03 -3.77 -15.75
N ASP A 364 -9.73 -4.08 -15.84
CA ASP A 364 -9.13 -5.00 -16.80
C ASP A 364 -8.28 -6.10 -16.12
N GLN A 365 -8.37 -6.23 -14.80
CA GLN A 365 -7.62 -7.23 -14.02
C GLN A 365 -8.54 -8.01 -13.07
N PRO A 366 -8.13 -9.22 -12.63
CA PRO A 366 -8.99 -10.08 -11.82
C PRO A 366 -9.40 -9.45 -10.48
N TYR A 367 -10.60 -9.82 -10.02
CA TYR A 367 -11.19 -9.35 -8.77
C TYR A 367 -10.24 -9.47 -7.57
N ASP A 368 -9.60 -10.62 -7.38
CA ASP A 368 -8.73 -10.86 -6.23
C ASP A 368 -7.48 -9.95 -6.24
N VAL A 369 -6.95 -9.63 -7.42
CA VAL A 369 -5.83 -8.68 -7.52
C VAL A 369 -6.30 -7.27 -7.20
N ASN A 370 -7.47 -6.87 -7.69
CA ASN A 370 -8.08 -5.58 -7.36
C ASN A 370 -8.20 -5.41 -5.84
N LEU A 371 -8.72 -6.43 -5.15
CA LEU A 371 -8.84 -6.41 -3.68
C LEU A 371 -7.49 -6.18 -2.99
N GLN A 372 -6.41 -6.83 -3.45
CA GLN A 372 -5.10 -6.66 -2.84
C GLN A 372 -4.50 -5.28 -3.13
N VAL A 373 -4.62 -4.78 -4.35
CA VAL A 373 -4.11 -3.46 -4.75
C VAL A 373 -4.79 -2.36 -3.93
N THR A 374 -6.12 -2.39 -3.83
CA THR A 374 -6.87 -1.41 -3.03
C THR A 374 -6.54 -1.56 -1.55
N SER A 375 -6.38 -2.78 -1.04
CA SER A 375 -5.99 -3.03 0.36
C SER A 375 -4.64 -2.39 0.73
N VAL A 376 -3.64 -2.47 -0.16
CA VAL A 376 -2.33 -1.82 0.04
C VAL A 376 -2.46 -0.29 0.00
N LEU A 377 -3.19 0.26 -0.98
CA LEU A 377 -3.41 1.71 -1.09
C LEU A 377 -4.20 2.28 0.09
N SER A 378 -5.21 1.57 0.59
CA SER A 378 -5.96 1.92 1.80
C SER A 378 -5.04 1.97 3.03
N ARG A 379 -4.15 0.98 3.20
CA ARG A 379 -3.14 0.99 4.27
C ARG A 379 -2.17 2.16 4.19
N LEU A 380 -1.65 2.46 3.00
CA LEU A 380 -0.80 3.63 2.81
C LEU A 380 -1.54 4.92 3.20
N SER A 381 -2.81 5.02 2.85
CA SER A 381 -3.65 6.19 3.14
C SER A 381 -3.91 6.40 4.64
N LEU A 382 -3.84 5.34 5.44
CA LEU A 382 -4.03 5.38 6.90
C LEU A 382 -2.85 5.99 7.67
N PHE A 383 -1.66 6.10 7.10
CA PHE A 383 -0.53 6.68 7.82
C PHE A 383 -0.76 8.18 8.13
N PRO A 384 -0.53 8.64 9.38
CA PRO A 384 -0.73 10.03 9.81
C PRO A 384 0.44 10.92 9.38
N HIS A 385 0.72 10.99 8.08
CA HIS A 385 1.79 11.82 7.52
C HIS A 385 1.24 12.84 6.51
N PRO A 386 1.64 14.12 6.58
CA PRO A 386 1.05 15.18 5.76
C PRO A 386 1.30 15.01 4.25
N HIS A 387 2.51 14.60 3.83
CA HIS A 387 2.80 14.37 2.41
C HIS A 387 2.01 13.19 1.83
N ILE A 388 1.72 12.17 2.64
CA ILE A 388 0.88 11.04 2.22
C ILE A 388 -0.57 11.49 2.09
N HIS A 389 -1.05 12.27 3.06
CA HIS A 389 -2.39 12.82 3.02
C HIS A 389 -2.59 13.68 1.76
N GLU A 390 -1.67 14.60 1.48
CA GLU A 390 -1.71 15.43 0.28
C GLU A 390 -1.70 14.57 -0.99
N TYR A 391 -0.72 13.66 -1.13
CA TYR A 391 -0.54 12.94 -2.39
C TYR A 391 -1.59 11.85 -2.68
N LEU A 392 -2.17 11.23 -1.65
CA LEU A 392 -3.13 10.13 -1.80
C LEU A 392 -4.59 10.54 -1.58
N LEU A 393 -4.86 11.57 -0.77
CA LEU A 393 -6.21 11.87 -0.29
C LEU A 393 -6.70 13.29 -0.63
N ASP A 394 -5.82 14.21 -1.07
CA ASP A 394 -6.25 15.55 -1.47
C ASP A 394 -6.57 15.59 -2.97
N PRO A 395 -7.86 15.74 -3.35
CA PRO A 395 -8.27 15.83 -4.75
C PRO A 395 -7.92 17.17 -5.41
N TYR A 396 -7.49 18.17 -4.62
CA TYR A 396 -7.25 19.54 -5.08
C TYR A 396 -5.77 19.89 -5.23
N VAL A 397 -4.88 18.89 -5.17
CA VAL A 397 -3.46 19.09 -5.47
C VAL A 397 -3.30 19.62 -6.90
N ASN A 398 -2.69 20.79 -7.04
CA ASN A 398 -2.36 21.35 -8.35
C ASN A 398 -1.17 20.57 -8.95
N LEU A 399 -1.45 19.50 -9.69
CA LEU A 399 -0.43 18.61 -10.21
C LEU A 399 0.40 19.29 -11.31
N ALA A 400 1.72 19.12 -11.24
CA ALA A 400 2.63 19.47 -12.32
C ALA A 400 2.35 18.62 -13.57
N SER A 401 2.71 19.16 -14.74
CA SER A 401 2.51 18.47 -16.02
C SER A 401 3.18 17.08 -16.02
N GLY A 402 2.44 16.07 -16.48
CA GLY A 402 2.88 14.67 -16.51
C GLY A 402 2.89 13.96 -15.16
N CYS A 403 2.58 14.64 -14.06
CA CYS A 403 2.44 14.03 -12.74
C CYS A 403 1.03 13.46 -12.53
N ARG A 404 0.91 12.50 -11.62
CA ARG A 404 -0.36 11.90 -11.20
C ARG A 404 -0.45 11.85 -9.68
N SER A 405 -1.68 11.77 -9.17
CA SER A 405 -2.01 11.45 -7.77
C SER A 405 -2.92 10.22 -7.75
N LEU A 406 -3.18 9.65 -6.58
CA LEU A 406 -4.17 8.57 -6.48
C LEU A 406 -5.53 9.01 -7.00
N PHE A 407 -5.96 10.23 -6.65
CA PHE A 407 -7.22 10.79 -7.12
C PHE A 407 -7.26 10.93 -8.65
N SER A 408 -6.21 11.48 -9.27
CA SER A 408 -6.20 11.67 -10.73
C SER A 408 -6.15 10.34 -11.50
N VAL A 409 -5.52 9.31 -10.95
CA VAL A 409 -5.58 7.93 -11.49
C VAL A 409 -7.02 7.41 -11.47
N ILE A 410 -7.74 7.60 -10.37
CA ILE A 410 -9.13 7.14 -10.25
C ILE A 410 -10.05 7.92 -11.20
N VAL A 411 -9.88 9.25 -11.30
CA VAL A 411 -10.62 10.09 -12.26
C VAL A 411 -10.47 9.56 -13.69
N ARG A 412 -9.24 9.21 -14.09
CA ARG A 412 -8.97 8.64 -15.42
C ARG A 412 -9.66 7.28 -15.63
N VAL A 413 -9.64 6.41 -14.62
CA VAL A 413 -10.34 5.12 -14.66
C VAL A 413 -11.85 5.34 -14.81
N VAL A 414 -12.43 6.28 -14.07
CA VAL A 414 -13.85 6.63 -14.18
C VAL A 414 -14.19 7.17 -15.57
N GLY A 415 -13.34 8.03 -16.14
CA GLY A 415 -13.52 8.54 -17.51
C GLY A 415 -13.57 7.40 -18.54
N ASP A 416 -12.66 6.42 -18.44
CA ASP A 416 -12.68 5.22 -19.28
C ASP A 416 -13.94 4.36 -19.02
N LEU A 417 -14.33 4.17 -17.76
CA LEU A 417 -15.56 3.47 -17.39
C LEU A 417 -16.79 4.08 -18.07
N MET A 418 -16.94 5.40 -18.03
CA MET A 418 -18.09 6.10 -18.63
C MET A 418 -18.22 5.82 -20.14
N LEU A 419 -17.10 5.75 -20.87
CA LEU A 419 -17.10 5.41 -22.29
C LEU A 419 -17.47 3.93 -22.53
N ARG A 420 -17.04 3.04 -21.64
CA ARG A 420 -17.30 1.60 -21.76
C ARG A 420 -18.74 1.23 -21.37
N ILE A 421 -19.33 1.87 -20.35
CA ILE A 421 -20.73 1.64 -19.93
C ILE A 421 -21.69 1.81 -21.10
N GLN A 422 -21.49 2.84 -21.93
CA GLN A 422 -22.35 3.11 -23.10
C GLN A 422 -22.42 1.95 -24.11
N ARG A 423 -21.43 1.05 -24.10
CA ARG A 423 -21.34 -0.09 -25.02
C ARG A 423 -21.92 -1.37 -24.43
N ILE A 424 -22.27 -1.38 -23.14
CA ILE A 424 -22.74 -2.57 -22.43
C ILE A 424 -24.25 -2.46 -22.24
N GLN A 425 -25.00 -3.34 -22.92
CA GLN A 425 -26.45 -3.46 -22.71
C GLN A 425 -26.76 -4.02 -21.31
N ASP A 426 -27.80 -3.49 -20.68
CA ASP A 426 -28.27 -3.86 -19.34
C ASP A 426 -27.16 -3.80 -18.27
N PHE A 427 -26.31 -2.77 -18.35
CA PHE A 427 -25.16 -2.61 -17.45
C PHE A 427 -25.54 -2.65 -15.96
N THR A 428 -26.46 -1.80 -15.50
CA THR A 428 -26.83 -1.72 -14.07
C THR A 428 -27.44 -3.03 -13.54
N PRO A 429 -28.39 -3.69 -14.23
CA PRO A 429 -28.85 -5.02 -13.83
C PRO A 429 -27.73 -6.07 -13.75
N LYS A 430 -26.80 -6.10 -14.72
CA LYS A 430 -25.66 -7.02 -14.71
C LYS A 430 -24.71 -6.74 -13.55
N LEU A 431 -24.42 -5.47 -13.27
CA LEU A 431 -23.59 -5.05 -12.15
C LEU A 431 -24.18 -5.50 -10.81
N LEU A 432 -25.49 -5.30 -10.62
CA LEU A 432 -26.21 -5.76 -9.43
C LEU A 432 -26.17 -7.28 -9.27
N LEU A 433 -26.36 -8.02 -10.36
CA LEU A 433 -26.26 -9.48 -10.36
C LEU A 433 -24.85 -9.95 -9.95
N VAL A 434 -23.80 -9.37 -10.54
CA VAL A 434 -22.41 -9.71 -10.19
C VAL A 434 -22.13 -9.40 -8.72
N ARG A 435 -22.54 -8.23 -8.21
CA ARG A 435 -22.39 -7.90 -6.77
C ARG A 435 -23.07 -8.91 -5.86
N LYS A 436 -24.31 -9.32 -6.17
CA LYS A 436 -25.03 -10.32 -5.37
C LYS A 436 -24.33 -11.69 -5.38
N ARG A 437 -23.75 -12.09 -6.51
CA ARG A 437 -22.95 -13.32 -6.60
C ARG A 437 -21.69 -13.23 -5.73
N LEU A 438 -20.95 -12.12 -5.79
CA LEU A 438 -19.78 -11.89 -4.93
C LEU A 438 -20.12 -11.91 -3.43
N LEU A 439 -21.31 -11.44 -3.06
CA LEU A 439 -21.81 -11.48 -1.69
C LEU A 439 -22.42 -12.84 -1.27
N GLY A 440 -22.46 -13.83 -2.17
CA GLY A 440 -23.06 -15.14 -1.93
C GLY A 440 -24.60 -15.11 -1.80
N LEU A 441 -25.25 -14.03 -2.21
CA LEU A 441 -26.71 -13.86 -2.15
C LEU A 441 -27.43 -14.52 -3.31
N GLU A 442 -26.75 -14.70 -4.44
CA GLU A 442 -27.26 -15.44 -5.59
C GLU A 442 -26.25 -16.54 -5.99
N PRO A 443 -26.73 -17.73 -6.38
CA PRO A 443 -25.85 -18.82 -6.80
C PRO A 443 -25.11 -18.48 -8.09
N GLU A 444 -24.01 -19.19 -8.34
CA GLU A 444 -23.34 -19.17 -9.64
C GLU A 444 -24.35 -19.57 -10.72
N GLY A 445 -24.61 -18.63 -11.64
CA GLY A 445 -25.56 -18.80 -12.72
C GLY A 445 -24.85 -18.78 -14.08
N PRO A 446 -25.59 -18.55 -15.19
CA PRO A 446 -24.98 -18.41 -16.50
C PRO A 446 -23.90 -17.31 -16.49
N MET A 447 -22.90 -17.46 -17.36
CA MET A 447 -21.83 -16.49 -17.51
C MET A 447 -22.41 -15.11 -17.84
N VAL A 448 -21.89 -14.11 -17.15
CA VAL A 448 -22.21 -12.70 -17.40
C VAL A 448 -21.11 -12.13 -18.26
N ASP A 449 -21.46 -11.56 -19.41
CA ASP A 449 -20.49 -10.86 -20.26
C ASP A 449 -19.86 -9.70 -19.49
N HIS A 450 -18.58 -9.42 -19.76
CA HIS A 450 -17.82 -8.34 -19.12
C HIS A 450 -17.65 -8.48 -17.59
N VAL A 451 -17.66 -9.70 -17.05
CA VAL A 451 -17.57 -9.94 -15.59
C VAL A 451 -16.39 -9.23 -14.94
N THR A 452 -15.18 -9.28 -15.53
CA THR A 452 -13.98 -8.63 -15.00
C THR A 452 -14.15 -7.12 -14.84
N LEU A 453 -14.78 -6.47 -15.81
CA LEU A 453 -15.08 -5.04 -15.73
C LEU A 453 -16.11 -4.76 -14.62
N LEU A 454 -17.17 -5.56 -14.53
CA LEU A 454 -18.23 -5.38 -13.53
C LEU A 454 -17.68 -5.57 -12.11
N GLU A 455 -16.82 -6.57 -11.90
CA GLU A 455 -16.09 -6.80 -10.65
C GLU A 455 -15.17 -5.61 -10.33
N GLY A 456 -14.42 -5.11 -11.32
CA GLY A 456 -13.58 -3.92 -11.17
C GLY A 456 -14.37 -2.67 -10.77
N VAL A 457 -15.55 -2.45 -11.36
CA VAL A 457 -16.45 -1.34 -10.98
C VAL A 457 -16.92 -1.46 -9.54
N ILE A 458 -17.28 -2.67 -9.10
CA ILE A 458 -17.69 -2.93 -7.71
C ILE A 458 -16.54 -2.59 -6.77
N VAL A 459 -15.32 -3.09 -7.02
CA VAL A 459 -14.16 -2.81 -6.17
C VAL A 459 -13.83 -1.31 -6.17
N LEU A 460 -13.95 -0.65 -7.33
CA LEU A 460 -13.74 0.80 -7.43
C LEU A 460 -14.74 1.59 -6.57
N GLU A 461 -16.03 1.25 -6.61
CA GLU A 461 -17.06 1.86 -5.77
C GLU A 461 -16.76 1.67 -4.28
N GLU A 462 -16.37 0.45 -3.87
CA GLU A 462 -16.02 0.16 -2.48
C GLU A 462 -14.77 0.93 -2.01
N PHE A 463 -13.75 0.99 -2.86
CA PHE A 463 -12.50 1.69 -2.55
C PHE A 463 -12.69 3.20 -2.42
N CYS A 464 -13.50 3.83 -3.28
CA CYS A 464 -13.84 5.25 -3.13
C CYS A 464 -14.54 5.57 -1.80
N LYS A 465 -15.43 4.68 -1.33
CA LYS A 465 -16.05 4.81 -0.01
C LYS A 465 -15.03 4.66 1.11
N GLU A 466 -14.09 3.72 0.99
CA GLU A 466 -13.02 3.54 1.98
C GLU A 466 -12.11 4.78 2.07
N LEU A 467 -11.64 5.32 0.94
CA LEU A 467 -10.81 6.53 0.90
C LEU A 467 -11.54 7.74 1.50
N ALA A 468 -12.82 7.91 1.17
CA ALA A 468 -13.66 8.97 1.74
C ALA A 468 -13.74 8.86 3.27
N ALA A 469 -13.92 7.64 3.80
CA ALA A 469 -13.97 7.40 5.24
C ALA A 469 -12.62 7.69 5.92
N VAL A 470 -11.51 7.26 5.31
CA VAL A 470 -10.16 7.54 5.80
C VAL A 470 -9.88 9.05 5.81
N ALA A 471 -10.19 9.77 4.73
CA ALA A 471 -10.02 11.21 4.65
C ALA A 471 -10.81 11.95 5.74
N PHE A 472 -12.07 11.56 5.96
CA PHE A 472 -12.92 12.10 7.01
C PHE A 472 -12.32 11.90 8.41
N VAL A 473 -11.92 10.66 8.74
CA VAL A 473 -11.37 10.32 10.06
C VAL A 473 -10.07 11.07 10.33
N LYS A 474 -9.15 11.14 9.35
CA LYS A 474 -7.87 11.85 9.48
C LYS A 474 -8.08 13.34 9.73
N TYR A 475 -8.98 13.96 9.00
CA TYR A 475 -9.30 15.37 9.16
C TYR A 475 -9.78 15.67 10.59
N HIS A 476 -10.73 14.89 11.10
CA HIS A 476 -11.25 15.08 12.46
C HIS A 476 -10.21 14.79 13.55
N ALA A 477 -9.34 13.80 13.36
CA ALA A 477 -8.26 13.53 14.29
C ALA A 477 -7.23 14.67 14.37
N SER A 478 -6.90 15.30 13.23
CA SER A 478 -6.01 16.47 13.20
C SER A 478 -6.62 17.75 13.78
N SER A 479 -7.96 17.84 13.76
CA SER A 479 -8.71 19.00 14.26
C SER A 479 -9.06 18.92 15.75
N THR A 480 -8.82 17.78 16.39
CA THR A 480 -9.09 17.58 17.83
C THR A 480 -7.79 17.87 18.59
N PRO A 481 -7.77 18.89 19.49
CA PRO A 481 -6.56 19.36 20.17
C PRO A 481 -5.96 18.37 21.16
#